data_AF-A0A8C6XFB7-F1
#
_entry.id   AF-A0A8C6XFB7-F1
#
_cell.length_a   1.000
_cell.length_b   1.000
_cell.length_c   1.000
_cell.angle_alpha   90.00
_cell.angle_beta   90.00
_cell.angle_gamma   90.00
#
_symmetry.space_group_name_H-M   'P 1'
#
loop_
_entity.id
_entity.type
_entity.pdbx_description
1 polymer ?
#
loop_
_entity_poly.entity_id
_entity_poly.type
_entity_poly.pdbx_seq_one_letter_code
_entity_poly.pdbx_strand_id
1 'polypeptide(L)'
;LYEVMHLQKEITKCLEFKSKHEEIELVSVEEFYKEAPPEISKSDFTLSDPHEQTLSRLDWELEQRKRLAEKYEESLANKEKILKEIEVKKEYLSNLQPRLNSIMQASLPVQEYFAMPFDQVHKQYEIARHLPPPLYVLFVQASAYGQACDKKLAVAIEGNVEEAKKRRRPTLGVQLDDKRKEMLKRHPLSVTINLKCKDGSLLLLTFYYLMNLNVLTVKAKMTAATEMTVPISAGDLLCPDSLLSCLYPGDHGKRTPNPANQFQFDKVGILTLNDYVPELGHPYVWVQKLGGLHFPKDQPQTPVVADNSLSASHMERTMKLLKTRLESRLALHKQYASLEHGILPVSPESQHLFPVKIVSHLVKWTSITYEDYLELPYTKDMVESGLAEDTHLYYLALIERGTGELGQRLFFPSLSSAPPCFLGHIFPSLSSSEVNVCYKELSGPKPGYQLLTNQLQRLCVVLDVYLETETHDNSVEGPKEFPQEKMCLRLARGPSRLKPFKYNYPQGFFSHR
;
A
#
# COMPACT_ATOMS: atom_id res chain seq x y z
N LEU A 1 37.11 56.67 94.33
CA LEU A 1 37.12 55.26 93.86
C LEU A 1 35.71 54.71 93.60
N TYR A 2 34.75 54.87 94.53
CA TYR A 2 33.39 54.33 94.37
C TYR A 2 32.62 54.87 93.15
N GLU A 3 32.65 56.19 92.92
CA GLU A 3 31.98 56.83 91.78
C GLU A 3 32.55 56.37 90.43
N VAL A 4 33.89 56.27 90.32
CA VAL A 4 34.55 55.75 89.12
C VAL A 4 34.13 54.30 88.85
N MET A 5 34.07 53.44 89.87
CA MET A 5 33.59 52.06 89.70
C MET A 5 32.10 51.97 89.34
N HIS A 6 31.26 52.85 89.87
CA HIS A 6 29.84 52.92 89.54
C HIS A 6 29.65 53.34 88.08
N LEU A 7 30.27 54.44 87.66
CA LEU A 7 30.24 54.91 86.27
C LEU A 7 30.83 53.88 85.31
N GLN A 8 31.90 53.18 85.72
CA GLN A 8 32.50 52.14 84.88
C GLN A 8 31.59 50.92 84.72
N LYS A 9 30.84 50.52 85.75
CA LYS A 9 29.79 49.49 85.66
C LYS A 9 28.60 49.92 84.80
N GLU A 10 28.23 51.19 84.90
CA GLU A 10 27.13 51.77 84.12
C GLU A 10 27.51 51.85 82.64
N ILE A 11 28.76 52.21 82.33
CA ILE A 11 29.32 52.17 80.98
C ILE A 11 29.33 50.74 80.42
N THR A 12 29.77 49.72 81.18
CA THR A 12 29.71 48.33 80.68
C THR A 12 28.29 47.89 80.40
N LYS A 13 27.35 48.24 81.26
CA LYS A 13 25.93 47.94 81.05
C LYS A 13 25.36 48.64 79.81
N CYS A 14 25.78 49.88 79.53
CA CYS A 14 25.37 50.60 78.33
C CYS A 14 26.02 50.02 77.05
N LEU A 15 27.26 49.53 77.13
CA LEU A 15 27.96 48.91 76.00
C LEU A 15 27.47 47.50 75.67
N GLU A 16 26.73 46.84 76.57
CA GLU A 16 26.07 45.56 76.33
C GLU A 16 24.76 45.67 75.55
N PHE A 17 24.31 46.90 75.22
CA PHE A 17 23.11 47.11 74.42
C PHE A 17 23.32 46.60 72.99
N LYS A 18 22.58 45.56 72.62
CA LYS A 18 22.47 45.07 71.24
C LYS A 18 21.17 45.53 70.64
N SER A 19 21.25 46.18 69.49
CA SER A 19 20.05 46.62 68.78
C SER A 19 19.64 45.58 67.75
N LYS A 20 18.33 45.42 67.55
CA LYS A 20 17.77 44.37 66.68
C LYS A 20 18.19 44.47 65.21
N HIS A 21 18.70 45.61 64.76
CA HIS A 21 19.20 45.78 63.41
C HIS A 21 20.47 44.96 63.12
N GLU A 22 21.22 44.57 64.14
CA GLU A 22 22.43 43.73 64.01
C GLU A 22 22.11 42.29 63.56
N GLU A 23 20.87 41.84 63.75
CA GLU A 23 20.41 40.49 63.36
C GLU A 23 19.76 40.46 61.98
N ILE A 24 19.57 41.61 61.32
CA ILE A 24 18.90 41.70 60.03
C ILE A 24 19.95 41.63 58.91
N GLU A 25 19.79 40.66 58.01
CA GLU A 25 20.55 40.64 56.75
C GLU A 25 20.08 41.80 55.87
N LEU A 26 21.02 42.70 55.54
CA LEU A 26 20.78 43.88 54.71
C LEU A 26 21.37 43.67 53.31
N VAL A 27 20.67 44.16 52.28
CA VAL A 27 21.20 44.29 50.91
C VAL A 27 22.62 44.88 50.92
N SER A 28 23.51 44.35 50.08
CA SER A 28 24.90 44.81 50.01
C SER A 28 24.98 46.31 49.70
N VAL A 29 26.07 46.96 50.14
CA VAL A 29 26.24 48.41 49.94
C VAL A 29 26.23 48.77 48.44
N GLU A 30 26.82 47.90 47.61
CA GLU A 30 26.88 48.09 46.16
C GLU A 30 25.50 47.99 45.48
N GLU A 31 24.66 47.05 45.91
CA GLU A 31 23.31 46.88 45.37
C GLU A 31 22.37 47.98 45.87
N PHE A 32 22.52 48.41 47.12
CA PHE A 32 21.77 49.51 47.69
C PHE A 32 21.92 50.81 46.89
N TYR A 33 23.15 51.25 46.60
CA TYR A 33 23.36 52.49 45.81
C TYR A 33 23.00 52.35 44.33
N LYS A 34 22.84 51.13 43.80
CA LYS A 34 22.39 50.88 42.42
C LYS A 34 20.87 50.87 42.30
N GLU A 35 20.17 50.31 43.28
CA GLU A 35 18.73 50.03 43.19
C GLU A 35 17.85 51.02 43.98
N ALA A 36 18.39 51.65 45.03
CA ALA A 36 17.63 52.57 45.87
C ALA A 36 17.44 53.94 45.17
N PRO A 37 16.22 54.50 45.18
CA PRO A 37 15.93 55.85 44.70
C PRO A 37 16.82 56.90 45.36
N PRO A 38 17.13 57.99 44.64
CA PRO A 38 17.97 59.09 45.16
C PRO A 38 17.38 59.76 46.41
N GLU A 39 16.07 59.65 46.61
CA GLU A 39 15.34 60.16 47.77
C GLU A 39 15.70 59.43 49.09
N ILE A 40 16.11 58.16 48.99
CA ILE A 40 16.42 57.28 50.14
C ILE A 40 17.93 57.08 50.27
N SER A 41 18.64 56.93 49.15
CA SER A 41 20.08 56.66 49.15
C SER A 41 20.92 57.85 49.60
N LYS A 42 20.47 59.10 49.33
CA LYS A 42 21.07 60.37 49.79
C LYS A 42 22.61 60.31 49.85
N SER A 43 23.24 60.00 48.70
CA SER A 43 24.67 59.70 48.59
C SER A 43 25.58 60.73 49.22
N ASP A 44 25.18 62.01 49.21
CA ASP A 44 25.98 63.14 49.69
C ASP A 44 26.21 63.11 51.21
N PHE A 45 25.31 62.48 51.97
CA PHE A 45 25.38 62.40 53.43
C PHE A 45 25.75 60.97 53.88
N THR A 46 25.18 59.95 53.23
CA THR A 46 25.36 58.54 53.62
C THR A 46 26.75 57.97 53.32
N LEU A 47 27.53 58.59 52.43
CA LEU A 47 28.93 58.20 52.21
C LEU A 47 29.88 58.73 53.30
N SER A 48 29.47 59.77 54.03
CA SER A 48 30.29 60.44 55.04
C SER A 48 30.10 59.88 56.44
N ASP A 49 28.89 59.41 56.77
CA ASP A 49 28.53 58.86 58.08
C ASP A 49 28.04 57.39 57.95
N PRO A 50 28.78 56.42 58.53
CA PRO A 50 28.36 55.01 58.58
C PRO A 50 27.00 54.79 59.25
N HIS A 51 26.62 55.63 60.23
CA HIS A 51 25.35 55.48 60.93
C HIS A 51 24.17 55.86 60.02
N GLU A 52 24.24 57.01 59.35
CA GLU A 52 23.23 57.42 58.37
C GLU A 52 23.13 56.43 57.20
N GLN A 53 24.26 55.85 56.77
CA GLN A 53 24.28 54.78 55.79
C GLN A 53 23.45 53.56 56.22
N THR A 54 23.59 53.12 57.48
CA THR A 54 22.82 51.99 58.00
C THR A 54 21.33 52.30 58.13
N LEU A 55 20.95 53.53 58.51
CA LEU A 55 19.55 53.94 58.60
C LEU A 55 18.89 53.97 57.21
N SER A 56 19.53 54.59 56.21
CA SER A 56 18.99 54.61 54.85
C SER A 56 18.86 53.23 54.23
N ARG A 57 19.77 52.29 54.55
CA ARG A 57 19.68 50.89 54.12
C ARG A 57 18.49 50.17 54.78
N LEU A 58 18.25 50.41 56.06
CA LEU A 58 17.09 49.85 56.78
C LEU A 58 15.76 50.39 56.25
N ASP A 59 15.69 51.69 55.93
CA ASP A 59 14.50 52.30 55.35
C ASP A 59 14.20 51.75 53.95
N TRP A 60 15.22 51.55 53.12
CA TRP A 60 15.08 50.92 51.81
C TRP A 60 14.60 49.47 51.90
N GLU A 61 15.17 48.67 52.81
CA GLU A 61 14.73 47.30 53.08
C GLU A 61 13.28 47.24 53.52
N LEU A 62 12.87 48.16 54.39
CA LEU A 62 11.49 48.26 54.86
C LEU A 62 10.53 48.57 53.69
N GLU A 63 10.90 49.50 52.80
CA GLU A 63 10.09 49.81 51.63
C GLU A 63 10.06 48.68 50.60
N GLN A 64 11.20 48.00 50.37
CA GLN A 64 11.26 46.82 49.50
C GLN A 64 10.35 45.71 50.01
N ARG A 65 10.40 45.41 51.32
CA ARG A 65 9.52 44.40 51.93
C ARG A 65 8.05 44.77 51.84
N LYS A 66 7.69 46.05 51.98
CA LYS A 66 6.32 46.53 51.76
C LYS A 66 5.88 46.33 50.30
N ARG A 67 6.69 46.76 49.33
CA ARG A 67 6.40 46.58 47.90
C ARG A 67 6.29 45.10 47.51
N LEU A 68 7.16 44.25 48.05
CA LEU A 68 7.12 42.81 47.81
C LEU A 68 5.87 42.16 48.44
N ALA A 69 5.46 42.60 49.63
CA ALA A 69 4.24 42.12 50.27
C ALA A 69 3.00 42.51 49.45
N GLU A 70 2.90 43.75 48.99
CA GLU A 70 1.80 44.20 48.11
C GLU A 70 1.76 43.41 46.80
N LYS A 71 2.92 43.23 46.14
CA LYS A 71 3.02 42.44 44.90
C LYS A 71 2.68 40.96 45.11
N TYR A 72 3.02 40.41 46.28
CA TYR A 72 2.67 39.04 46.65
C TYR A 72 1.15 38.90 46.85
N GLU A 73 0.51 39.84 47.54
CA GLU A 73 -0.96 39.87 47.69
C GLU A 73 -1.67 40.02 46.34
N GLU A 74 -1.20 40.91 45.47
CA GLU A 74 -1.75 41.08 44.12
C GLU A 74 -1.60 39.80 43.29
N SER A 75 -0.44 39.14 43.37
CA SER A 75 -0.18 37.88 42.67
C SER A 75 -1.04 36.73 43.19
N LEU A 76 -1.29 36.67 44.51
CA LEU A 76 -2.22 35.72 45.11
C LEU A 76 -3.65 35.94 44.64
N ALA A 77 -4.12 37.19 44.62
CA ALA A 77 -5.45 37.54 44.13
C ALA A 77 -5.61 37.16 42.64
N ASN A 78 -4.60 37.43 41.81
CA ASN A 78 -4.59 37.02 40.41
C ASN A 78 -4.60 35.50 40.23
N LYS A 79 -3.83 34.77 41.04
CA LYS A 79 -3.84 33.30 41.04
C LYS A 79 -5.23 32.76 41.37
N GLU A 80 -5.90 33.29 42.40
CA GLU A 80 -7.25 32.88 42.76
C GLU A 80 -8.27 33.18 41.66
N LYS A 81 -8.16 34.35 41.02
CA LYS A 81 -9.01 34.72 39.90
C LYS A 81 -8.85 33.77 38.71
N ILE A 82 -7.61 33.46 38.34
CA ILE A 82 -7.32 32.51 37.24
C ILE A 82 -7.84 31.11 37.58
N LEU A 83 -7.68 30.65 38.82
CA LEU A 83 -8.21 29.35 39.25
C LEU A 83 -9.73 29.29 39.13
N LYS A 84 -10.44 30.34 39.57
CA LYS A 84 -11.90 30.45 39.41
C LYS A 84 -12.31 30.46 37.93
N GLU A 85 -11.59 31.18 37.06
CA GLU A 85 -11.85 31.16 35.62
C GLU A 85 -11.64 29.77 34.98
N ILE A 86 -10.62 29.03 35.43
CA ILE A 86 -10.38 27.66 34.98
C ILE A 86 -11.53 26.75 35.42
N GLU A 87 -11.99 26.88 36.67
CA GLU A 87 -13.14 26.12 37.20
C GLU A 87 -14.39 26.34 36.34
N VAL A 88 -14.74 27.60 36.08
CA VAL A 88 -15.90 27.98 35.25
C VAL A 88 -15.76 27.44 33.82
N LYS A 89 -14.58 27.53 33.21
CA LYS A 89 -14.34 26.99 31.86
C LYS A 89 -14.43 25.47 31.83
N LYS A 90 -13.95 24.77 32.87
CA LYS A 90 -14.10 23.31 32.99
C LYS A 90 -15.56 22.92 33.11
N GLU A 91 -16.33 23.63 33.93
CA GLU A 91 -17.77 23.37 34.11
C GLU A 91 -18.55 23.65 32.82
N TYR A 92 -18.21 24.73 32.11
CA TYR A 92 -18.78 25.02 30.80
C TYR A 92 -18.49 23.90 29.78
N LEU A 93 -17.24 23.44 29.71
CA LEU A 93 -16.84 22.33 28.83
C LEU A 93 -17.54 21.02 29.21
N SER A 94 -17.67 20.70 30.50
CA SER A 94 -18.38 19.50 30.96
C SER A 94 -19.87 19.56 30.65
N ASN A 95 -20.47 20.74 30.63
CA ASN A 95 -21.87 20.95 30.26
C ASN A 95 -22.10 20.98 28.74
N LEU A 96 -21.09 21.39 27.96
CA LEU A 96 -21.17 21.47 26.50
C LEU A 96 -21.08 20.08 25.85
N GLN A 97 -20.18 19.22 26.32
CA GLN A 97 -19.97 17.87 25.79
C GLN A 97 -21.28 17.03 25.69
N PRO A 98 -22.12 16.91 26.74
CA PRO A 98 -23.36 16.15 26.65
C PRO A 98 -24.38 16.79 25.72
N ARG A 99 -24.45 18.13 25.66
CA ARG A 99 -25.36 18.84 24.73
C ARG A 99 -25.00 18.58 23.26
N LEU A 100 -23.71 18.63 22.92
CA LEU A 100 -23.22 18.27 21.58
C LEU A 100 -23.52 16.81 21.24
N ASN A 101 -23.32 15.89 22.20
CA ASN A 101 -23.67 14.48 22.01
C ASN A 101 -25.18 14.28 21.76
N SER A 102 -26.06 14.98 22.48
CA SER A 102 -27.50 14.93 22.24
C SER A 102 -27.89 15.43 20.85
N ILE A 103 -27.29 16.53 20.38
CA ILE A 103 -27.51 17.05 19.02
C ILE A 103 -27.03 16.03 17.97
N MET A 104 -25.86 15.44 18.19
CA MET A 104 -25.30 14.43 17.30
C MET A 104 -26.23 13.20 17.20
N GLN A 105 -26.71 12.68 18.33
CA GLN A 105 -27.66 11.56 18.36
C GLN A 105 -29.00 11.90 17.67
N ALA A 106 -29.53 13.11 17.90
CA ALA A 106 -30.75 13.55 17.24
C ALA A 106 -30.60 13.71 15.72
N SER A 107 -29.39 13.96 15.23
CA SER A 107 -29.11 14.10 13.79
C SER A 107 -28.90 12.77 13.06
N LEU A 108 -28.68 11.65 13.77
CA LEU A 108 -28.41 10.33 13.16
C LEU A 108 -29.50 9.86 12.18
N PRO A 109 -30.82 9.95 12.48
CA PRO A 109 -31.85 9.47 11.56
C PRO A 109 -31.87 10.24 10.23
N VAL A 110 -31.56 11.53 10.30
CA VAL A 110 -31.47 12.40 9.11
C VAL A 110 -30.22 12.07 8.30
N GLN A 111 -29.09 11.82 8.97
CA GLN A 111 -27.85 11.37 8.33
C GLN A 111 -28.03 10.05 7.58
N GLU A 112 -28.73 9.09 8.19
CA GLU A 112 -29.05 7.79 7.57
C GLU A 112 -29.97 7.97 6.36
N TYR A 113 -31.00 8.83 6.46
CA TYR A 113 -31.92 9.12 5.37
C TYR A 113 -31.23 9.74 4.15
N PHE A 114 -30.29 10.66 4.36
CA PHE A 114 -29.52 11.29 3.28
C PHE A 114 -28.24 10.52 2.90
N ALA A 115 -27.97 9.36 3.51
CA ALA A 115 -26.73 8.60 3.33
C ALA A 115 -25.46 9.42 3.55
N MET A 116 -25.46 10.31 4.55
CA MET A 116 -24.34 11.18 4.93
C MET A 116 -23.87 10.88 6.35
N PRO A 117 -23.06 9.83 6.57
CA PRO A 117 -22.65 9.40 7.91
C PRO A 117 -21.48 10.26 8.44
N PHE A 118 -21.76 11.53 8.75
CA PHE A 118 -20.76 12.49 9.21
C PHE A 118 -20.03 12.02 10.48
N ASP A 119 -20.73 11.36 11.41
CA ASP A 119 -20.12 10.84 12.65
C ASP A 119 -19.09 9.74 12.38
N GLN A 120 -19.39 8.79 11.48
CA GLN A 120 -18.44 7.73 11.12
C GLN A 120 -17.22 8.29 10.39
N VAL A 121 -17.43 9.24 9.48
CA VAL A 121 -16.34 9.90 8.76
C VAL A 121 -15.47 10.70 9.74
N HIS A 122 -16.08 11.43 10.68
CA HIS A 122 -15.34 12.22 11.67
C HIS A 122 -14.49 11.33 12.60
N LYS A 123 -15.07 10.24 13.11
CA LYS A 123 -14.34 9.23 13.91
C LYS A 123 -13.14 8.67 13.15
N GLN A 124 -13.30 8.37 11.86
CA GLN A 124 -12.18 7.92 11.03
C GLN A 124 -11.10 8.99 10.89
N TYR A 125 -11.46 10.27 10.72
CA TYR A 125 -10.48 11.37 10.68
C TYR A 125 -9.77 11.59 12.02
N GLU A 126 -10.44 11.42 13.16
CA GLU A 126 -9.79 11.48 14.47
C GLU A 126 -8.76 10.37 14.63
N ILE A 127 -9.10 9.15 14.22
CA ILE A 127 -8.17 8.01 14.22
C ILE A 127 -7.03 8.25 13.22
N ALA A 128 -7.32 8.86 12.06
CA ALA A 128 -6.34 9.17 11.02
C ALA A 128 -5.21 10.09 11.52
N ARG A 129 -5.44 10.92 12.54
CA ARG A 129 -4.39 11.75 13.16
C ARG A 129 -3.25 10.93 13.76
N HIS A 130 -3.50 9.67 14.09
CA HIS A 130 -2.50 8.76 14.64
C HIS A 130 -1.85 7.86 13.58
N LEU A 131 -2.20 8.02 12.29
CA LEU A 131 -1.58 7.27 11.22
C LEU A 131 -0.18 7.81 10.90
N PRO A 132 0.78 6.93 10.53
CA PRO A 132 2.03 7.32 9.92
C PRO A 132 1.80 8.11 8.63
N PRO A 133 2.71 9.03 8.25
CA PRO A 133 2.51 9.88 7.07
C PRO A 133 2.15 9.11 5.78
N PRO A 134 2.80 7.97 5.45
CA PRO A 134 2.44 7.22 4.23
C PRO A 134 1.03 6.61 4.27
N LEU A 135 0.60 6.11 5.43
CA LEU A 135 -0.76 5.57 5.60
C LEU A 135 -1.81 6.69 5.61
N TYR A 136 -1.48 7.85 6.17
CA TYR A 136 -2.36 9.01 6.14
C TYR A 136 -2.59 9.51 4.70
N VAL A 137 -1.52 9.64 3.91
CA VAL A 137 -1.62 10.01 2.48
C VAL A 137 -2.49 8.99 1.74
N LEU A 138 -2.23 7.69 1.93
CA LEU A 138 -3.04 6.63 1.33
C LEU A 138 -4.52 6.75 1.71
N PHE A 139 -4.83 6.96 2.99
CA PHE A 139 -6.20 7.10 3.49
C PHE A 139 -6.92 8.30 2.87
N VAL A 140 -6.28 9.47 2.83
CA VAL A 140 -6.85 10.68 2.25
C VAL A 140 -7.11 10.50 0.76
N GLN A 141 -6.14 9.97 0.01
CA GLN A 141 -6.26 9.77 -1.44
C GLN A 141 -7.32 8.72 -1.79
N ALA A 142 -7.37 7.61 -1.05
CA ALA A 142 -8.37 6.55 -1.25
C ALA A 142 -9.78 7.05 -0.92
N SER A 143 -9.93 7.79 0.18
CA SER A 143 -11.21 8.40 0.58
C SER A 143 -11.69 9.42 -0.45
N ALA A 144 -10.79 10.28 -0.95
CA ALA A 144 -11.10 11.25 -1.99
C ALA A 144 -11.54 10.56 -3.30
N TYR A 145 -10.84 9.51 -3.73
CA TYR A 145 -11.21 8.75 -4.93
C TYR A 145 -12.56 8.03 -4.78
N GLY A 146 -12.84 7.45 -3.60
CA GLY A 146 -14.13 6.81 -3.32
C GLY A 146 -15.31 7.79 -3.35
N GLN A 147 -15.09 9.02 -2.87
CA GLN A 147 -16.11 10.07 -2.90
C GLN A 147 -16.30 10.68 -4.30
N ALA A 148 -15.22 10.90 -5.04
CA ALA A 148 -15.26 11.62 -6.32
C ALA A 148 -15.57 10.73 -7.53
N CYS A 149 -15.00 9.51 -7.58
CA CYS A 149 -15.00 8.69 -8.80
C CYS A 149 -15.73 7.36 -8.64
N ASP A 150 -15.64 6.70 -7.47
CA ASP A 150 -16.21 5.38 -7.30
C ASP A 150 -16.77 5.10 -5.89
N LYS A 151 -18.09 5.22 -5.77
CA LYS A 151 -18.84 4.92 -4.54
C LYS A 151 -18.79 3.45 -4.12
N LYS A 152 -18.26 2.55 -4.95
CA LYS A 152 -18.06 1.12 -4.61
C LYS A 152 -16.76 0.84 -3.86
N LEU A 153 -15.96 1.88 -3.62
CA LEU A 153 -14.75 1.80 -2.80
C LEU A 153 -15.08 2.25 -1.38
N ALA A 154 -14.81 1.38 -0.40
CA ALA A 154 -14.89 1.71 1.02
C ALA A 154 -13.49 1.69 1.63
N VAL A 155 -13.19 2.65 2.51
CA VAL A 155 -11.92 2.75 3.23
C VAL A 155 -12.20 2.69 4.72
N ALA A 156 -11.38 1.96 5.47
CA ALA A 156 -11.42 1.94 6.92
C ALA A 156 -10.01 1.95 7.53
N ILE A 157 -9.91 2.38 8.78
CA ILE A 157 -8.69 2.29 9.58
C ILE A 157 -8.90 1.21 10.64
N GLU A 158 -7.99 0.25 10.68
CA GLU A 158 -8.03 -0.88 11.61
C GLU A 158 -6.78 -0.91 12.49
N GLY A 159 -6.95 -1.19 13.78
CA GLY A 159 -5.83 -1.37 14.72
C GLY A 159 -6.09 -0.77 16.10
N ASN A 160 -5.03 -0.75 16.92
CA ASN A 160 -5.10 -0.26 18.29
C ASN A 160 -4.61 1.20 18.41
N VAL A 161 -5.54 2.13 18.64
CA VAL A 161 -5.26 3.56 18.78
C VAL A 161 -4.44 3.87 20.04
N GLU A 162 -4.65 3.14 21.13
CA GLU A 162 -3.93 3.36 22.39
C GLU A 162 -2.45 2.96 22.26
N GLU A 163 -2.15 1.92 21.49
CA GLU A 163 -0.77 1.55 21.18
C GLU A 163 -0.10 2.56 20.23
N ALA A 164 -0.86 3.14 19.29
CA ALA A 164 -0.36 4.18 18.38
C ALA A 164 -0.03 5.50 19.11
N LYS A 165 -0.77 5.85 20.18
CA LYS A 165 -0.50 7.02 21.02
C LYS A 165 0.76 6.88 21.88
N LYS A 166 1.11 5.64 22.27
CA LYS A 166 2.29 5.39 23.10
C LYS A 166 3.55 5.64 22.26
N ARG A 167 4.31 6.69 22.60
CA ARG A 167 5.65 6.92 22.02
C ARG A 167 6.51 5.68 22.26
N ARG A 168 6.93 5.00 21.19
CA ARG A 168 7.79 3.82 21.28
C ARG A 168 9.10 4.21 21.94
N ARG A 169 9.45 3.52 23.02
CA ARG A 169 10.83 3.50 23.52
C ARG A 169 11.59 2.45 22.71
N PRO A 170 12.76 2.77 22.14
CA PRO A 170 13.59 1.77 21.48
C PRO A 170 14.02 0.75 22.54
N THR A 171 13.52 -0.48 22.41
CA THR A 171 14.01 -1.60 23.22
C THR A 171 15.31 -2.08 22.57
N LEU A 172 16.44 -1.88 23.25
CA LEU A 172 17.72 -2.46 22.83
C LEU A 172 17.66 -3.97 23.04
N GLY A 173 17.24 -4.71 22.01
CA GLY A 173 17.37 -6.15 21.97
C GLY A 173 18.85 -6.54 22.04
N VAL A 174 19.23 -7.36 23.02
CA VAL A 174 20.60 -7.83 23.22
C VAL A 174 20.96 -8.93 22.20
N GLN A 175 19.96 -9.70 21.73
CA GLN A 175 20.12 -10.78 20.76
C GLN A 175 19.77 -10.35 19.33
N LEU A 176 20.38 -11.01 18.32
CA LEU A 176 20.15 -10.71 16.90
C LEU A 176 18.69 -10.93 16.46
N ASP A 177 18.03 -11.96 16.98
CA ASP A 177 16.63 -12.25 16.63
C ASP A 177 15.65 -11.20 17.17
N ASP A 178 15.93 -10.62 18.33
CA ASP A 178 15.14 -9.49 18.86
C ASP A 178 15.31 -8.27 17.96
N LYS A 179 16.53 -8.02 17.44
CA LYS A 179 16.78 -6.95 16.48
C LYS A 179 16.03 -7.17 15.16
N ARG A 180 15.97 -8.42 14.67
CA ARG A 180 15.18 -8.78 13.48
C ARG A 180 13.70 -8.52 13.69
N LYS A 181 13.12 -9.00 14.79
CA LYS A 181 11.70 -8.79 15.13
C LYS A 181 11.37 -7.32 15.30
N GLU A 182 12.22 -6.55 15.98
CA GLU A 182 11.99 -5.13 16.15
C GLU A 182 12.07 -4.39 14.81
N MET A 183 13.01 -4.76 13.92
CA MET A 183 13.11 -4.16 12.58
C MET A 183 11.89 -4.47 11.69
N LEU A 184 11.34 -5.68 11.76
CA LEU A 184 10.15 -6.10 11.00
C LEU A 184 8.82 -5.71 11.66
N LYS A 185 8.86 -4.96 12.76
CA LYS A 185 7.68 -4.60 13.54
C LYS A 185 6.76 -3.67 12.76
N ARG A 186 5.50 -4.08 12.65
CA ARG A 186 4.43 -3.29 12.04
C ARG A 186 4.02 -2.13 12.93
N HIS A 187 3.51 -1.09 12.28
CA HIS A 187 2.70 -0.09 12.94
C HIS A 187 1.38 -0.72 13.45
N PRO A 188 0.91 -0.37 14.66
CA PRO A 188 -0.31 -0.94 15.25
C PRO A 188 -1.61 -0.53 14.54
N LEU A 189 -1.57 0.53 13.72
CA LEU A 189 -2.67 0.92 12.82
C LEU A 189 -2.33 0.54 11.37
N SER A 190 -3.37 0.12 10.66
CA SER A 190 -3.39 -0.27 9.26
C SER A 190 -4.58 0.35 8.54
N VAL A 191 -4.49 0.48 7.22
CA VAL A 191 -5.59 1.00 6.39
C VAL A 191 -6.14 -0.16 5.56
N THR A 192 -7.47 -0.33 5.55
CA THR A 192 -8.16 -1.31 4.71
C THR A 192 -8.93 -0.61 3.60
N ILE A 193 -8.77 -1.11 2.37
CA ILE A 193 -9.52 -0.67 1.20
C ILE A 193 -10.31 -1.87 0.69
N ASN A 194 -11.63 -1.71 0.58
CA ASN A 194 -12.53 -2.73 0.07
C ASN A 194 -13.10 -2.26 -1.29
N LEU A 195 -12.83 -3.04 -2.33
CA LEU A 195 -13.29 -2.79 -3.70
C LEU A 195 -14.40 -3.77 -4.06
N LYS A 196 -15.60 -3.24 -4.33
CA LYS A 196 -16.72 -4.06 -4.81
C LYS A 196 -16.79 -4.07 -6.34
N CYS A 197 -16.66 -5.27 -6.91
CA CYS A 197 -16.76 -5.49 -8.35
C CYS A 197 -18.22 -5.55 -8.84
N LYS A 198 -18.41 -5.47 -10.16
CA LYS A 198 -19.74 -5.46 -10.79
C LYS A 198 -20.50 -6.77 -10.61
N ASP A 199 -19.77 -7.88 -10.51
CA ASP A 199 -20.28 -9.23 -10.28
C ASP A 199 -20.63 -9.51 -8.80
N GLY A 200 -20.43 -8.53 -7.92
CA GLY A 200 -20.67 -8.65 -6.49
C GLY A 200 -19.46 -9.14 -5.68
N SER A 201 -18.37 -9.55 -6.35
CA SER A 201 -17.13 -9.99 -5.68
C SER A 201 -16.47 -8.84 -4.94
N LEU A 202 -15.78 -9.14 -3.84
CA LEU A 202 -15.11 -8.16 -2.98
C LEU A 202 -13.60 -8.44 -2.96
N LEU A 203 -12.80 -7.39 -3.17
CA LEU A 203 -11.35 -7.41 -2.98
C LEU A 203 -10.99 -6.53 -1.79
N LEU A 204 -10.56 -7.16 -0.70
CA LEU A 204 -10.08 -6.50 0.51
C LEU A 204 -8.55 -6.38 0.43
N LEU A 205 -8.06 -5.15 0.58
CA LEU A 205 -6.64 -4.82 0.61
C LEU A 205 -6.31 -4.24 1.98
N THR A 206 -5.43 -4.89 2.73
CA THR A 206 -4.96 -4.40 4.03
C THR A 206 -3.54 -3.91 3.90
N PHE A 207 -3.34 -2.62 4.17
CA PHE A 207 -2.06 -1.94 4.08
C PHE A 207 -1.43 -1.79 5.47
N TYR A 208 -0.23 -2.33 5.63
CA TYR A 208 0.59 -2.18 6.83
C TYR A 208 1.77 -1.26 6.55
N TYR A 209 2.33 -0.68 7.60
CA TYR A 209 3.54 0.14 7.52
C TYR A 209 4.62 -0.40 8.43
N LEU A 210 5.80 -0.62 7.87
CA LEU A 210 7.01 -1.05 8.59
C LEU A 210 7.85 0.19 8.88
N MET A 211 7.74 0.72 10.11
CA MET A 211 8.34 2.01 10.46
C MET A 211 9.88 2.01 10.31
N ASN A 212 10.53 0.93 10.73
CA ASN A 212 11.99 0.84 10.74
C ASN A 212 12.58 0.64 9.33
N LEU A 213 11.80 0.04 8.42
CA LEU A 213 12.17 -0.16 7.02
C LEU A 213 11.67 0.96 6.10
N ASN A 214 10.79 1.83 6.62
CA ASN A 214 10.09 2.87 5.88
C ASN A 214 9.42 2.36 4.59
N VAL A 215 8.67 1.25 4.70
CA VAL A 215 8.02 0.59 3.56
C VAL A 215 6.58 0.24 3.91
N LEU A 216 5.68 0.44 2.96
CA LEU A 216 4.30 -0.06 3.01
C LEU A 216 4.23 -1.49 2.47
N THR A 217 3.40 -2.32 3.07
CA THR A 217 3.10 -3.67 2.56
C THR A 217 1.61 -3.84 2.39
N VAL A 218 1.19 -4.70 1.48
CA VAL A 218 -0.23 -5.00 1.25
C VAL A 218 -0.49 -6.51 1.35
N LYS A 219 -1.61 -6.86 1.98
CA LYS A 219 -2.22 -8.18 1.87
C LYS A 219 -3.53 -8.08 1.10
N ALA A 220 -3.71 -8.99 0.15
CA ALA A 220 -4.94 -9.10 -0.61
C ALA A 220 -5.78 -10.27 -0.08
N LYS A 221 -7.09 -10.07 0.02
CA LYS A 221 -8.03 -11.15 0.25
C LYS A 221 -9.21 -10.95 -0.68
N MET A 222 -9.53 -11.98 -1.45
CA MET A 222 -10.70 -11.97 -2.31
C MET A 222 -11.83 -12.79 -1.67
N THR A 223 -13.05 -12.27 -1.75
CA THR A 223 -14.28 -12.98 -1.41
C THR A 223 -15.21 -12.98 -2.62
N ALA A 224 -15.49 -14.15 -3.17
CA ALA A 224 -16.37 -14.29 -4.33
C ALA A 224 -17.84 -14.14 -3.90
N ALA A 225 -18.68 -13.63 -4.80
CA ALA A 225 -20.12 -13.45 -4.54
C ALA A 225 -20.91 -14.78 -4.46
N THR A 226 -20.39 -15.82 -5.10
CA THR A 226 -20.97 -17.16 -5.15
C THR A 226 -19.88 -18.16 -4.81
N GLU A 227 -20.22 -19.25 -4.11
CA GLU A 227 -19.28 -20.36 -3.91
C GLU A 227 -18.83 -20.87 -5.28
N MET A 228 -17.53 -20.75 -5.54
CA MET A 228 -16.93 -21.21 -6.78
C MET A 228 -16.28 -22.57 -6.53
N THR A 229 -16.61 -23.56 -7.35
CA THR A 229 -15.82 -24.78 -7.45
C THR A 229 -14.47 -24.39 -8.05
N VAL A 230 -13.39 -24.61 -7.30
CA VAL A 230 -12.03 -24.25 -7.74
C VAL A 230 -11.54 -25.33 -8.71
N PRO A 231 -11.28 -25.01 -9.99
CA PRO A 231 -10.65 -25.95 -10.91
C PRO A 231 -9.27 -26.35 -10.38
N ILE A 232 -8.86 -27.59 -10.58
CA ILE A 232 -7.54 -28.08 -10.13
C ILE A 232 -6.43 -27.23 -10.78
N SER A 233 -6.63 -26.84 -12.04
CA SER A 233 -5.72 -26.03 -12.85
C SER A 233 -5.72 -24.54 -12.46
N ALA A 234 -6.64 -24.09 -11.60
CA ALA A 234 -6.74 -22.69 -11.20
C ALA A 234 -5.91 -22.33 -9.96
N GLY A 235 -5.17 -23.28 -9.36
CA GLY A 235 -4.51 -23.17 -8.05
C GLY A 235 -4.00 -21.76 -7.68
N ASP A 236 -3.06 -21.22 -8.44
CA ASP A 236 -2.43 -19.93 -8.13
C ASP A 236 -3.16 -18.70 -8.73
N LEU A 237 -4.27 -18.90 -9.43
CA LEU A 237 -4.94 -17.84 -10.16
C LEU A 237 -5.58 -16.80 -9.23
N LEU A 238 -6.19 -17.27 -8.13
CA LEU A 238 -6.86 -16.48 -7.10
C LEU A 238 -6.10 -16.48 -5.76
N CYS A 239 -4.88 -17.03 -5.74
CA CYS A 239 -4.07 -17.09 -4.52
C CYS A 239 -3.75 -15.66 -4.03
N PRO A 240 -4.01 -15.34 -2.75
CA PRO A 240 -3.71 -14.04 -2.14
C PRO A 240 -2.29 -13.52 -2.41
N ASP A 241 -1.30 -14.43 -2.44
CA ASP A 241 0.12 -14.09 -2.51
C ASP A 241 0.56 -13.66 -3.92
N SER A 242 -0.09 -14.19 -4.97
CA SER A 242 0.29 -13.94 -6.37
C SER A 242 -0.71 -13.10 -7.14
N LEU A 243 -1.94 -12.88 -6.62
CA LEU A 243 -3.03 -12.19 -7.30
C LEU A 243 -2.63 -10.82 -7.87
N LEU A 244 -1.89 -10.05 -7.08
CA LEU A 244 -1.47 -8.67 -7.39
C LEU A 244 -0.04 -8.58 -7.91
N SER A 245 0.63 -9.72 -8.12
CA SER A 245 1.95 -9.74 -8.71
C SER A 245 1.91 -9.19 -10.14
N CYS A 246 2.94 -8.43 -10.50
CA CYS A 246 3.10 -7.83 -11.83
C CYS A 246 1.89 -6.99 -12.27
N LEU A 247 1.26 -6.27 -11.32
CA LEU A 247 0.28 -5.23 -11.66
C LEU A 247 0.94 -4.14 -12.52
N TYR A 248 2.19 -3.82 -12.21
CA TYR A 248 3.13 -3.09 -13.04
C TYR A 248 4.23 -4.04 -13.54
N PRO A 249 4.81 -3.80 -14.75
CA PRO A 249 5.88 -4.64 -15.28
C PRO A 249 7.06 -4.77 -14.32
N GLY A 250 7.48 -6.01 -14.04
CA GLY A 250 8.61 -6.34 -13.16
C GLY A 250 8.38 -6.14 -11.66
N ASP A 251 7.16 -5.76 -11.22
CA ASP A 251 6.84 -5.56 -9.81
C ASP A 251 6.29 -6.85 -9.18
N HIS A 252 7.21 -7.73 -8.76
CA HIS A 252 6.86 -9.01 -8.15
C HIS A 252 6.60 -8.94 -6.64
N GLY A 253 6.95 -7.82 -5.98
CA GLY A 253 6.78 -7.67 -4.53
C GLY A 253 7.66 -8.61 -3.68
N LYS A 254 8.72 -9.20 -4.25
CA LYS A 254 9.68 -10.07 -3.53
C LYS A 254 10.89 -9.29 -2.97
N ARG A 255 11.21 -8.12 -3.54
CA ARG A 255 12.35 -7.28 -3.17
C ARG A 255 11.89 -6.03 -2.44
N THR A 256 12.75 -5.48 -1.59
CA THR A 256 12.46 -4.22 -0.91
C THR A 256 12.62 -3.03 -1.85
N PRO A 257 11.64 -2.10 -1.95
CA PRO A 257 11.76 -0.92 -2.81
C PRO A 257 12.79 0.10 -2.32
N ASN A 258 13.16 0.08 -1.04
CA ASN A 258 14.08 1.04 -0.43
C ASN A 258 15.51 0.45 -0.41
N PRO A 259 16.47 1.02 -1.17
CA PRO A 259 17.85 0.52 -1.19
C PRO A 259 18.53 0.54 0.19
N ALA A 260 18.13 1.45 1.08
CA ALA A 260 18.69 1.51 2.44
C ALA A 260 18.43 0.23 3.25
N ASN A 261 17.34 -0.47 2.95
CA ASN A 261 16.96 -1.69 3.67
C ASN A 261 17.93 -2.83 3.40
N GLN A 262 18.62 -2.85 2.25
CA GLN A 262 19.63 -3.87 1.98
C GLN A 262 20.76 -3.82 3.02
N PHE A 263 21.27 -2.62 3.30
CA PHE A 263 22.29 -2.42 4.35
C PHE A 263 21.76 -2.74 5.76
N GLN A 264 20.48 -2.48 6.01
CA GLN A 264 19.86 -2.82 7.30
C GLN A 264 19.72 -4.34 7.46
N PHE A 265 19.34 -5.05 6.39
CA PHE A 265 19.22 -6.50 6.37
C PHE A 265 20.55 -7.20 6.57
N ASP A 266 21.61 -6.71 5.90
CA ASP A 266 22.98 -7.24 6.09
C ASP A 266 23.44 -7.11 7.55
N LYS A 267 23.08 -6.00 8.22
CA LYS A 267 23.44 -5.75 9.62
C LYS A 267 22.77 -6.71 10.61
N VAL A 268 21.59 -7.24 10.29
CA VAL A 268 20.85 -8.18 11.14
C VAL A 268 20.82 -9.61 10.58
N GLY A 269 21.54 -9.86 9.49
CA GLY A 269 21.62 -11.17 8.82
C GLY A 269 20.28 -11.65 8.26
N ILE A 270 19.47 -10.76 7.67
CA ILE A 270 18.30 -11.17 6.86
C ILE A 270 18.77 -11.35 5.41
N LEU A 271 18.66 -12.58 4.89
CA LEU A 271 19.07 -12.90 3.53
C LEU A 271 18.01 -12.51 2.50
N THR A 272 16.74 -12.84 2.79
CA THR A 272 15.62 -12.67 1.86
C THR A 272 14.40 -12.14 2.59
N LEU A 273 13.77 -11.10 2.03
CA LEU A 273 12.51 -10.58 2.57
C LEU A 273 11.33 -11.53 2.30
N ASN A 274 11.46 -12.39 1.29
CA ASN A 274 10.40 -13.29 0.83
C ASN A 274 9.86 -14.21 1.94
N ASP A 275 10.72 -14.65 2.85
CA ASP A 275 10.33 -15.52 3.97
C ASP A 275 9.36 -14.83 4.95
N TYR A 276 9.40 -13.50 5.00
CA TYR A 276 8.56 -12.67 5.85
C TYR A 276 7.33 -12.10 5.13
N VAL A 277 7.24 -12.25 3.80
CA VAL A 277 6.12 -11.73 3.00
C VAL A 277 4.76 -12.35 3.39
N PRO A 278 4.63 -13.66 3.64
CA PRO A 278 3.35 -14.24 4.09
C PRO A 278 2.87 -13.62 5.41
N GLU A 279 3.81 -13.24 6.28
CA GLU A 279 3.50 -12.59 7.54
C GLU A 279 3.17 -11.11 7.32
N LEU A 280 4.06 -10.35 6.71
CA LEU A 280 4.05 -8.88 6.63
C LEU A 280 3.22 -8.30 5.48
N GLY A 281 2.98 -9.08 4.43
CA GLY A 281 2.43 -8.64 3.15
C GLY A 281 3.50 -8.24 2.14
N HIS A 282 3.09 -8.02 0.89
CA HIS A 282 3.99 -7.73 -0.23
C HIS A 282 4.35 -6.23 -0.29
N PRO A 283 5.64 -5.86 -0.33
CA PRO A 283 6.09 -4.48 -0.50
C PRO A 283 6.16 -4.06 -1.98
N TYR A 284 5.03 -4.09 -2.70
CA TYR A 284 5.02 -3.66 -4.10
C TYR A 284 5.42 -2.19 -4.27
N VAL A 285 6.00 -1.84 -5.42
CA VAL A 285 6.41 -0.47 -5.75
C VAL A 285 5.18 0.44 -5.92
N TRP A 286 4.11 -0.07 -6.51
CA TRP A 286 2.88 0.70 -6.68
C TRP A 286 2.25 1.08 -5.33
N VAL A 287 2.37 0.23 -4.31
CA VAL A 287 1.88 0.52 -2.96
C VAL A 287 2.60 1.71 -2.37
N GLN A 288 3.93 1.79 -2.55
CA GLN A 288 4.73 2.92 -2.09
C GLN A 288 4.24 4.23 -2.72
N LYS A 289 4.00 4.20 -4.03
CA LYS A 289 3.52 5.36 -4.79
C LYS A 289 2.15 5.85 -4.31
N LEU A 290 1.24 4.94 -3.95
CA LEU A 290 -0.06 5.33 -3.40
C LEU A 290 0.07 6.00 -2.01
N GLY A 291 1.07 5.60 -1.23
CA GLY A 291 1.41 6.23 0.05
C GLY A 291 2.31 7.47 -0.06
N GLY A 292 2.60 7.96 -1.28
CA GLY A 292 3.47 9.12 -1.51
C GLY A 292 4.97 8.86 -1.31
N LEU A 293 5.38 7.60 -1.14
CA LEU A 293 6.79 7.22 -1.03
C LEU A 293 7.38 7.01 -2.44
N HIS A 294 8.47 7.72 -2.74
CA HIS A 294 9.21 7.55 -3.97
C HIS A 294 10.63 7.05 -3.69
N PHE A 295 10.95 5.87 -4.22
CA PHE A 295 12.30 5.33 -4.21
C PHE A 295 12.93 5.44 -5.60
N PRO A 296 14.24 5.72 -5.70
CA PRO A 296 14.96 5.65 -6.97
C PRO A 296 14.83 4.25 -7.59
N LYS A 297 14.69 4.19 -8.92
CA LYS A 297 14.73 2.93 -9.66
C LYS A 297 16.14 2.66 -10.15
N ASP A 298 16.43 1.40 -10.45
CA ASP A 298 17.70 0.93 -11.03
C ASP A 298 18.03 1.56 -12.40
N GLN A 299 17.05 2.20 -13.05
CA GLN A 299 17.24 2.98 -14.28
C GLN A 299 17.01 4.47 -14.02
N PRO A 300 17.86 5.37 -14.54
CA PRO A 300 17.70 6.81 -14.36
C PRO A 300 16.39 7.29 -14.99
N GLN A 301 15.53 7.88 -14.16
CA GLN A 301 14.31 8.58 -14.61
C GLN A 301 14.51 10.09 -14.45
N THR A 302 13.77 10.87 -15.23
CA THR A 302 13.66 12.32 -15.03
C THR A 302 13.25 12.61 -13.58
N PRO A 303 13.85 13.62 -12.92
CA PRO A 303 13.55 13.93 -11.53
C PRO A 303 12.07 14.32 -11.40
N VAL A 304 11.27 13.43 -10.84
CA VAL A 304 9.87 13.71 -10.54
C VAL A 304 9.82 14.29 -9.14
N VAL A 305 9.46 15.59 -9.05
CA VAL A 305 9.20 16.25 -7.77
C VAL A 305 8.00 15.56 -7.12
N ALA A 306 8.14 15.12 -5.87
CA ALA A 306 7.03 14.53 -5.13
C ALA A 306 5.92 15.58 -4.94
N ASP A 307 4.75 15.32 -5.54
CA ASP A 307 3.59 16.21 -5.49
C ASP A 307 2.32 15.40 -5.20
N ASN A 308 1.39 15.98 -4.44
CA ASN A 308 0.09 15.40 -4.10
C ASN A 308 -0.74 15.06 -5.36
N SER A 309 -0.52 15.81 -6.46
CA SER A 309 -1.14 15.57 -7.76
C SER A 309 -0.74 14.21 -8.37
N LEU A 310 0.50 13.76 -8.15
CA LEU A 310 1.00 12.49 -8.67
C LEU A 310 0.33 11.29 -7.99
N SER A 311 0.17 11.36 -6.66
CA SER A 311 -0.50 10.32 -5.88
C SER A 311 -1.95 10.13 -6.31
N ALA A 312 -2.67 11.22 -6.61
CA ALA A 312 -4.05 11.17 -7.11
C ALA A 312 -4.15 10.50 -8.50
N SER A 313 -3.27 10.87 -9.45
CA SER A 313 -3.25 10.24 -10.78
C SER A 313 -2.88 8.75 -10.72
N HIS A 314 -1.96 8.39 -9.82
CA HIS A 314 -1.59 7.01 -9.57
C HIS A 314 -2.71 6.23 -8.90
N MET A 315 -3.48 6.86 -8.02
CA MET A 315 -4.65 6.25 -7.38
C MET A 315 -5.66 5.78 -8.43
N GLU A 316 -6.11 6.66 -9.32
CA GLU A 316 -7.10 6.29 -10.34
C GLU A 316 -6.58 5.16 -11.25
N ARG A 317 -5.34 5.29 -11.75
CA ARG A 317 -4.75 4.28 -12.64
C ARG A 317 -4.62 2.93 -11.93
N THR A 318 -4.12 2.91 -10.70
CA THR A 318 -3.92 1.67 -9.94
C THR A 318 -5.25 1.03 -9.60
N MET A 319 -6.26 1.80 -9.19
CA MET A 319 -7.60 1.30 -8.91
C MET A 319 -8.27 0.69 -10.16
N LYS A 320 -8.09 1.30 -11.33
CA LYS A 320 -8.53 0.70 -12.61
C LYS A 320 -7.80 -0.61 -12.90
N LEU A 321 -6.48 -0.66 -12.72
CA LEU A 321 -5.67 -1.86 -12.94
C LEU A 321 -6.06 -3.01 -11.99
N LEU A 322 -6.33 -2.70 -10.72
CA LEU A 322 -6.79 -3.68 -9.72
C LEU A 322 -8.12 -4.30 -10.13
N LYS A 323 -9.08 -3.48 -10.59
CA LYS A 323 -10.37 -3.96 -11.08
C LYS A 323 -10.22 -4.83 -12.33
N THR A 324 -9.46 -4.38 -13.32
CA THR A 324 -9.23 -5.17 -14.54
C THR A 324 -8.50 -6.47 -14.23
N ARG A 325 -7.55 -6.46 -13.28
CA ARG A 325 -6.86 -7.66 -12.83
C ARG A 325 -7.84 -8.63 -12.21
N LEU A 326 -8.66 -8.19 -11.26
CA LEU A 326 -9.62 -9.07 -10.60
C LEU A 326 -10.65 -9.65 -11.59
N GLU A 327 -11.23 -8.79 -12.44
CA GLU A 327 -12.18 -9.23 -13.46
C GLU A 327 -11.54 -10.23 -14.44
N SER A 328 -10.29 -10.00 -14.87
CA SER A 328 -9.58 -10.93 -15.75
C SER A 328 -9.31 -12.28 -15.09
N ARG A 329 -8.92 -12.31 -13.80
CA ARG A 329 -8.65 -13.55 -13.05
C ARG A 329 -9.93 -14.34 -12.80
N LEU A 330 -11.04 -13.65 -12.48
CA LEU A 330 -12.34 -14.30 -12.35
C LEU A 330 -12.87 -14.83 -13.69
N ALA A 331 -12.64 -14.12 -14.79
CA ALA A 331 -12.98 -14.60 -16.13
C ALA A 331 -12.16 -15.84 -16.51
N LEU A 332 -10.84 -15.84 -16.26
CA LEU A 332 -9.97 -17.00 -16.47
C LEU A 332 -10.38 -18.19 -15.60
N HIS A 333 -10.77 -17.95 -14.34
CA HIS A 333 -11.25 -19.01 -13.45
C HIS A 333 -12.48 -19.71 -14.04
N LYS A 334 -13.44 -18.93 -14.56
CA LYS A 334 -14.63 -19.48 -15.25
C LYS A 334 -14.25 -20.25 -16.51
N GLN A 335 -13.28 -19.77 -17.29
CA GLN A 335 -12.80 -20.47 -18.47
C GLN A 335 -12.13 -21.78 -18.11
N TYR A 336 -11.24 -21.81 -17.10
CA TYR A 336 -10.55 -23.03 -16.67
C TYR A 336 -11.52 -24.12 -16.21
N ALA A 337 -12.59 -23.75 -15.51
CA ALA A 337 -13.64 -24.69 -15.16
C ALA A 337 -14.24 -25.38 -16.39
N SER A 338 -14.43 -24.67 -17.50
CA SER A 338 -14.90 -25.28 -18.76
C SER A 338 -13.82 -26.08 -19.48
N LEU A 339 -12.57 -25.59 -19.49
CA LEU A 339 -11.43 -26.24 -20.15
C LEU A 339 -11.10 -27.61 -19.56
N GLU A 340 -11.23 -27.79 -18.24
CA GLU A 340 -11.03 -29.09 -17.58
C GLU A 340 -12.03 -30.16 -18.05
N HIS A 341 -13.20 -29.76 -18.51
CA HIS A 341 -14.20 -30.65 -19.10
C HIS A 341 -14.00 -30.83 -20.62
N GLY A 342 -12.91 -30.31 -21.20
CA GLY A 342 -12.65 -30.35 -22.64
C GLY A 342 -13.53 -29.39 -23.46
N ILE A 343 -14.31 -28.51 -22.81
CA ILE A 343 -15.23 -27.59 -23.46
C ILE A 343 -14.51 -26.26 -23.70
N LEU A 344 -14.49 -25.79 -24.96
CA LEU A 344 -13.98 -24.48 -25.34
C LEU A 344 -15.13 -23.45 -25.40
N PRO A 345 -15.35 -22.62 -24.35
CA PRO A 345 -16.44 -21.66 -24.37
C PRO A 345 -16.08 -20.47 -25.27
N VAL A 346 -16.74 -20.38 -26.43
CA VAL A 346 -16.62 -19.24 -27.35
C VAL A 346 -17.83 -18.33 -27.19
N SER A 347 -17.58 -17.03 -26.99
CA SER A 347 -18.67 -16.04 -26.89
C SER A 347 -19.44 -15.92 -28.22
N PRO A 348 -20.77 -15.69 -28.21
CA PRO A 348 -21.54 -15.41 -29.43
C PRO A 348 -20.93 -14.31 -30.31
N GLU A 349 -20.35 -13.27 -29.70
CA GLU A 349 -19.73 -12.18 -30.46
C GLU A 349 -18.47 -12.61 -31.22
N SER A 350 -17.82 -13.71 -30.81
CA SER A 350 -16.57 -14.21 -31.42
C SER A 350 -16.80 -15.34 -32.44
N GLN A 351 -18.04 -15.79 -32.64
CA GLN A 351 -18.34 -16.92 -33.53
C GLN A 351 -17.91 -16.66 -34.99
N HIS A 352 -18.00 -15.42 -35.46
CA HIS A 352 -17.60 -15.02 -36.81
C HIS A 352 -16.09 -15.22 -37.09
N LEU A 353 -15.26 -15.38 -36.05
CA LEU A 353 -13.82 -15.58 -36.18
C LEU A 353 -13.45 -17.01 -36.61
N PHE A 354 -14.40 -17.95 -36.53
CA PHE A 354 -14.17 -19.38 -36.69
C PHE A 354 -15.13 -19.99 -37.74
N PRO A 355 -14.74 -21.09 -38.39
CA PRO A 355 -15.66 -21.88 -39.22
C PRO A 355 -16.72 -22.58 -38.35
N VAL A 356 -17.87 -22.88 -38.94
CA VAL A 356 -19.02 -23.49 -38.26
C VAL A 356 -18.70 -24.92 -37.77
N LYS A 357 -18.03 -25.72 -38.60
CA LYS A 357 -17.64 -27.09 -38.28
C LYS A 357 -16.18 -27.12 -37.87
N ILE A 358 -15.88 -27.61 -36.67
CA ILE A 358 -14.51 -27.83 -36.14
C ILE A 358 -14.50 -29.25 -35.57
N VAL A 359 -13.49 -30.05 -35.96
CA VAL A 359 -13.46 -31.49 -35.68
C VAL A 359 -12.48 -31.81 -34.55
N SER A 360 -11.34 -31.12 -34.50
CA SER A 360 -10.42 -31.20 -33.38
C SER A 360 -11.01 -30.63 -32.09
N HIS A 361 -10.66 -31.25 -30.97
CA HIS A 361 -11.17 -30.89 -29.66
C HIS A 361 -10.08 -30.95 -28.59
N LEU A 362 -10.29 -30.22 -27.49
CA LEU A 362 -9.40 -30.23 -26.34
C LEU A 362 -9.63 -31.48 -25.51
N VAL A 363 -8.58 -32.26 -25.31
CA VAL A 363 -8.61 -33.53 -24.57
C VAL A 363 -8.07 -33.36 -23.15
N LYS A 364 -7.02 -32.54 -22.98
CA LYS A 364 -6.37 -32.35 -21.69
C LYS A 364 -6.01 -30.89 -21.46
N TRP A 365 -6.30 -30.40 -20.27
CA TRP A 365 -5.87 -29.11 -19.74
C TRP A 365 -5.31 -29.31 -18.33
N THR A 366 -4.02 -29.05 -18.13
CA THR A 366 -3.37 -29.21 -16.82
C THR A 366 -2.34 -28.13 -16.57
N SER A 367 -2.20 -27.67 -15.32
CA SER A 367 -1.08 -26.83 -14.90
C SER A 367 0.22 -27.64 -14.88
N ILE A 368 1.34 -26.97 -15.15
CA ILE A 368 2.69 -27.51 -15.04
C ILE A 368 3.57 -26.53 -14.27
N THR A 369 4.67 -27.00 -13.69
CA THR A 369 5.61 -26.12 -12.98
C THR A 369 6.57 -25.43 -13.96
N TYR A 370 7.26 -24.38 -13.48
CA TYR A 370 8.32 -23.74 -14.24
C TYR A 370 9.47 -24.73 -14.54
N GLU A 371 9.81 -25.59 -13.58
CA GLU A 371 10.85 -26.61 -13.73
C GLU A 371 10.50 -27.61 -14.84
N ASP A 372 9.27 -28.12 -14.85
CA ASP A 372 8.77 -29.01 -15.91
C ASP A 372 8.74 -28.34 -17.30
N TYR A 373 8.62 -27.00 -17.34
CA TYR A 373 8.67 -26.22 -18.57
C TYR A 373 10.10 -26.05 -19.09
N LEU A 374 11.09 -25.96 -18.20
CA LEU A 374 12.51 -25.82 -18.54
C LEU A 374 13.12 -27.12 -19.09
N GLU A 375 12.67 -28.28 -18.62
CA GLU A 375 13.19 -29.58 -19.05
C GLU A 375 12.94 -29.88 -20.54
N LEU A 376 12.09 -29.10 -21.20
CA LEU A 376 11.68 -29.36 -22.57
C LEU A 376 12.66 -28.82 -23.60
N PRO A 377 12.99 -29.61 -24.64
CA PRO A 377 13.98 -29.19 -25.63
C PRO A 377 13.52 -28.02 -26.50
N TYR A 378 12.21 -27.83 -26.67
CA TYR A 378 11.62 -26.84 -27.58
C TYR A 378 11.22 -25.52 -26.91
N THR A 379 11.34 -25.39 -25.58
CA THR A 379 11.04 -24.14 -24.86
C THR A 379 12.26 -23.23 -24.69
N LYS A 380 13.46 -23.70 -25.06
CA LYS A 380 14.75 -23.01 -24.89
C LYS A 380 14.76 -21.60 -25.46
N ASP A 381 14.27 -21.40 -26.69
CA ASP A 381 14.22 -20.09 -27.34
C ASP A 381 13.41 -19.05 -26.53
N MET A 382 12.35 -19.47 -25.83
CA MET A 382 11.55 -18.57 -24.98
C MET A 382 12.20 -18.26 -23.63
N VAL A 383 12.99 -19.20 -23.13
CA VAL A 383 13.78 -19.00 -21.91
C VAL A 383 14.95 -18.07 -22.20
N GLU A 384 15.68 -18.30 -23.30
CA GLU A 384 16.81 -17.48 -23.74
C GLU A 384 16.40 -16.05 -24.12
N SER A 385 15.19 -15.85 -24.66
CA SER A 385 14.64 -14.52 -24.94
C SER A 385 14.13 -13.78 -23.69
N GLY A 386 14.15 -14.41 -22.51
CA GLY A 386 13.72 -13.80 -21.25
C GLY A 386 12.21 -13.61 -21.12
N LEU A 387 11.41 -14.29 -21.95
CA LEU A 387 9.94 -14.19 -21.92
C LEU A 387 9.31 -15.17 -20.91
N ALA A 388 10.03 -16.24 -20.54
CA ALA A 388 9.58 -17.24 -19.58
C ALA A 388 10.24 -17.03 -18.20
N GLU A 389 9.49 -16.43 -17.28
CA GLU A 389 9.93 -16.15 -15.90
C GLU A 389 9.25 -17.09 -14.88
N ASP A 390 9.91 -17.33 -13.74
CA ASP A 390 9.38 -18.12 -12.61
C ASP A 390 8.02 -17.62 -12.07
N THR A 391 7.68 -16.36 -12.33
CA THR A 391 6.43 -15.73 -11.88
C THR A 391 5.25 -15.93 -12.82
N HIS A 392 5.45 -16.59 -13.96
CA HIS A 392 4.40 -16.89 -14.92
C HIS A 392 3.63 -18.16 -14.57
N LEU A 393 2.40 -18.26 -15.10
CA LEU A 393 1.60 -19.48 -14.95
C LEU A 393 1.79 -20.36 -16.19
N TYR A 394 2.10 -21.63 -15.99
CA TYR A 394 2.41 -22.57 -17.06
C TYR A 394 1.35 -23.67 -17.17
N TYR A 395 0.98 -24.00 -18.41
CA TYR A 395 -0.07 -24.98 -18.70
C TYR A 395 0.28 -25.86 -19.89
N LEU A 396 -0.33 -27.04 -19.91
CA LEU A 396 -0.31 -27.99 -21.02
C LEU A 396 -1.75 -28.14 -21.55
N ALA A 397 -1.91 -27.89 -22.85
CA ALA A 397 -3.13 -28.17 -23.60
C ALA A 397 -2.85 -29.28 -24.63
N LEU A 398 -3.65 -30.33 -24.62
CA LEU A 398 -3.61 -31.41 -25.60
C LEU A 398 -4.86 -31.34 -26.47
N ILE A 399 -4.69 -31.13 -27.77
CA ILE A 399 -5.77 -31.05 -28.76
C ILE A 399 -5.65 -32.25 -29.69
N GLU A 400 -6.74 -32.96 -29.96
CA GLU A 400 -6.70 -34.17 -30.79
C GLU A 400 -7.76 -34.17 -31.89
N ARG A 401 -7.45 -34.89 -32.97
CA ARG A 401 -8.37 -35.30 -34.03
C ARG A 401 -7.89 -36.64 -34.60
N GLY A 402 -8.63 -37.73 -34.39
CA GLY A 402 -8.24 -39.06 -34.89
C GLY A 402 -6.91 -39.50 -34.28
N THR A 403 -5.96 -40.00 -35.09
CA THR A 403 -4.57 -40.24 -34.63
C THR A 403 -3.71 -38.97 -34.60
N GLY A 404 -4.23 -37.85 -35.10
CA GLY A 404 -3.56 -36.56 -35.08
C GLY A 404 -3.62 -35.91 -33.71
N GLU A 405 -2.50 -35.93 -32.99
CA GLU A 405 -2.37 -35.28 -31.69
C GLU A 405 -1.54 -33.98 -31.79
N LEU A 406 -2.02 -32.94 -31.12
CA LEU A 406 -1.32 -31.67 -30.93
C LEU A 406 -1.15 -31.36 -29.45
N GLY A 407 0.04 -31.66 -28.93
CA GLY A 407 0.50 -31.12 -27.65
C GLY A 407 1.00 -29.67 -27.79
N GLN A 408 0.28 -28.73 -27.18
CA GLN A 408 0.69 -27.32 -27.05
C GLN A 408 0.97 -27.03 -25.57
N ARG A 409 2.14 -26.47 -25.26
CA ARG A 409 2.40 -25.90 -23.93
C ARG A 409 2.27 -24.40 -24.00
N LEU A 410 1.65 -23.83 -22.99
CA LEU A 410 1.35 -22.42 -22.92
C LEU A 410 1.96 -21.85 -21.65
N PHE A 411 2.32 -20.58 -21.71
CA PHE A 411 2.50 -19.79 -20.50
C PHE A 411 1.69 -18.51 -20.58
N PHE A 412 1.18 -18.09 -19.43
CA PHE A 412 0.49 -16.82 -19.24
C PHE A 412 1.47 -15.84 -18.60
N PRO A 413 1.84 -14.76 -19.30
CA PRO A 413 2.58 -13.69 -18.67
C PRO A 413 1.78 -13.14 -17.47
N SER A 414 2.48 -12.81 -16.39
CA SER A 414 1.88 -12.33 -15.14
C SER A 414 1.23 -10.93 -15.27
N LEU A 415 1.41 -10.28 -16.42
CA LEU A 415 0.86 -8.98 -16.77
C LEU A 415 -0.58 -9.08 -17.29
N SER A 416 -1.48 -8.33 -16.65
CA SER A 416 -2.93 -8.28 -16.94
C SER A 416 -3.29 -7.91 -18.39
N SER A 417 -2.37 -7.31 -19.15
CA SER A 417 -2.60 -6.84 -20.53
C SER A 417 -1.81 -7.62 -21.59
N ALA A 418 -1.00 -8.59 -21.19
CA ALA A 418 -0.19 -9.37 -22.12
C ALA A 418 -0.98 -10.61 -22.57
N PRO A 419 -0.94 -10.96 -23.88
CA PRO A 419 -1.61 -12.16 -24.37
C PRO A 419 -0.90 -13.43 -23.86
N PRO A 420 -1.62 -14.55 -23.71
CA PRO A 420 -1.00 -15.86 -23.51
C PRO A 420 -0.09 -16.20 -24.69
N CYS A 421 1.06 -16.80 -24.40
CA CYS A 421 2.01 -17.27 -25.42
C CYS A 421 1.94 -18.80 -25.52
N PHE A 422 1.79 -19.28 -26.76
CA PHE A 422 1.66 -20.70 -27.09
C PHE A 422 2.93 -21.23 -27.75
N LEU A 423 3.34 -22.43 -27.36
CA LEU A 423 4.52 -23.09 -27.92
C LEU A 423 4.25 -24.59 -28.13
N GLY A 424 4.30 -25.01 -29.40
CA GLY A 424 3.94 -26.37 -29.82
C GLY A 424 5.15 -27.29 -29.96
N HIS A 425 4.97 -28.58 -29.66
CA HIS A 425 6.00 -29.63 -29.81
C HIS A 425 6.03 -30.25 -31.22
N ILE A 426 4.87 -30.49 -31.83
CA ILE A 426 4.74 -31.37 -33.00
C ILE A 426 4.62 -30.60 -34.32
N PHE A 427 4.06 -29.38 -34.32
CA PHE A 427 3.97 -28.53 -35.51
C PHE A 427 4.96 -27.35 -35.42
N PRO A 428 5.90 -27.22 -36.38
CA PRO A 428 6.94 -26.19 -36.31
C PRO A 428 6.35 -24.79 -36.49
N SER A 429 6.91 -23.83 -35.72
CA SER A 429 7.02 -22.35 -35.86
C SER A 429 5.90 -21.50 -36.50
N LEU A 430 5.11 -22.00 -37.44
CA LEU A 430 4.08 -21.26 -38.16
C LEU A 430 2.72 -21.28 -37.47
N SER A 431 2.33 -22.40 -36.85
CA SER A 431 1.07 -22.49 -36.09
C SER A 431 1.08 -21.59 -34.85
N SER A 432 2.24 -21.46 -34.19
CA SER A 432 2.43 -20.55 -33.06
C SER A 432 2.42 -19.09 -33.50
N SER A 433 2.95 -18.76 -34.69
CA SER A 433 2.96 -17.38 -35.20
C SER A 433 1.55 -16.82 -35.46
N GLU A 434 0.63 -17.62 -36.01
CA GLU A 434 -0.77 -17.23 -36.22
C GLU A 434 -1.52 -16.92 -34.92
N VAL A 435 -1.14 -17.56 -33.81
CA VAL A 435 -1.81 -17.40 -32.52
C VAL A 435 -1.14 -16.33 -31.65
N ASN A 436 0.20 -16.29 -31.65
CA ASN A 436 0.98 -15.39 -30.81
C ASN A 436 1.12 -13.99 -31.43
N VAL A 437 1.30 -13.88 -32.75
CA VAL A 437 1.52 -12.57 -33.41
C VAL A 437 0.18 -11.93 -33.79
N CYS A 438 -0.78 -12.72 -34.26
CA CYS A 438 -2.09 -12.23 -34.71
C CYS A 438 -3.17 -12.24 -33.62
N TYR A 439 -2.79 -12.32 -32.33
CA TYR A 439 -3.71 -12.35 -31.19
C TYR A 439 -4.71 -11.18 -31.14
N LYS A 440 -4.36 -10.02 -31.73
CA LYS A 440 -5.24 -8.84 -31.80
C LYS A 440 -6.53 -9.12 -32.57
N GLU A 441 -6.51 -10.01 -33.55
CA GLU A 441 -7.70 -10.43 -34.30
C GLU A 441 -8.63 -11.31 -33.45
N LEU A 442 -8.09 -11.95 -32.41
CA LEU A 442 -8.79 -12.88 -31.52
C LEU A 442 -9.29 -12.20 -30.24
N SER A 443 -8.99 -10.93 -30.04
CA SER A 443 -9.27 -10.21 -28.79
C SER A 443 -10.75 -9.87 -28.57
N GLY A 444 -11.60 -9.97 -29.61
CA GLY A 444 -13.04 -9.69 -29.51
C GLY A 444 -13.38 -8.26 -29.04
N PRO A 445 -14.62 -7.99 -28.62
CA PRO A 445 -15.01 -6.70 -28.06
C PRO A 445 -14.35 -6.46 -26.68
N LYS A 446 -14.04 -5.19 -26.38
CA LYS A 446 -13.49 -4.80 -25.07
C LYS A 446 -14.47 -5.17 -23.95
N PRO A 447 -14.02 -5.75 -22.82
CA PRO A 447 -12.64 -5.79 -22.33
C PRO A 447 -11.75 -6.95 -22.82
N GLY A 448 -12.25 -7.86 -23.67
CA GLY A 448 -11.42 -8.87 -24.34
C GLY A 448 -10.94 -10.05 -23.47
N TYR A 449 -11.69 -10.40 -22.42
CA TYR A 449 -11.32 -11.50 -21.51
C TYR A 449 -11.34 -12.91 -22.14
N GLN A 450 -11.93 -13.08 -23.33
CA GLN A 450 -12.07 -14.36 -24.04
C GLN A 450 -10.90 -14.66 -24.99
N LEU A 451 -9.78 -13.96 -24.86
CA LEU A 451 -8.64 -14.14 -25.75
C LEU A 451 -8.09 -15.58 -25.71
N LEU A 452 -7.97 -16.17 -24.52
CA LEU A 452 -7.43 -17.53 -24.36
C LEU A 452 -8.27 -18.58 -25.09
N THR A 453 -9.59 -18.58 -24.86
CA THR A 453 -10.51 -19.54 -25.48
C THR A 453 -10.55 -19.36 -26.99
N ASN A 454 -10.50 -18.11 -27.48
CA ASN A 454 -10.38 -17.81 -28.90
C ASN A 454 -9.05 -18.30 -29.51
N GLN A 455 -7.94 -18.21 -28.78
CA GLN A 455 -6.64 -18.73 -29.21
C GLN A 455 -6.61 -20.26 -29.26
N LEU A 456 -7.17 -20.94 -28.26
CA LEU A 456 -7.34 -22.40 -28.27
C LEU A 456 -8.25 -22.86 -29.41
N GLN A 457 -9.36 -22.15 -29.65
CA GLN A 457 -10.24 -22.44 -30.78
C GLN A 457 -9.53 -22.23 -32.13
N ARG A 458 -8.71 -21.18 -32.26
CA ARG A 458 -7.88 -20.96 -33.46
C ARG A 458 -6.88 -22.09 -33.65
N LEU A 459 -6.30 -22.64 -32.57
CA LEU A 459 -5.41 -23.80 -32.66
C LEU A 459 -6.12 -25.06 -33.15
N CYS A 460 -7.34 -25.34 -32.68
CA CYS A 460 -8.15 -26.43 -33.25
C CYS A 460 -8.36 -26.24 -34.76
N VAL A 461 -8.72 -25.02 -35.18
CA VAL A 461 -8.88 -24.71 -36.61
C VAL A 461 -7.58 -24.90 -37.41
N VAL A 462 -6.45 -24.47 -36.85
CA VAL A 462 -5.13 -24.65 -37.48
C VAL A 462 -4.77 -26.13 -37.58
N LEU A 463 -5.06 -26.94 -36.57
CA LEU A 463 -4.85 -28.39 -36.60
C LEU A 463 -5.72 -29.05 -37.67
N ASP A 464 -7.01 -28.70 -37.73
CA ASP A 464 -7.93 -29.20 -38.76
C ASP A 464 -7.39 -28.89 -40.17
N VAL A 465 -7.05 -27.62 -40.43
CA VAL A 465 -6.53 -27.20 -41.73
C VAL A 465 -5.20 -27.89 -42.02
N TYR A 466 -4.32 -28.04 -41.02
CA TYR A 466 -3.04 -28.69 -41.21
C TYR A 466 -3.21 -30.15 -41.66
N LEU A 467 -4.00 -30.93 -40.93
CA LEU A 467 -4.22 -32.36 -41.22
C LEU A 467 -4.95 -32.55 -42.56
N GLU A 468 -5.89 -31.67 -42.90
CA GLU A 468 -6.64 -31.76 -44.17
C GLU A 468 -5.85 -31.32 -45.40
N THR A 469 -4.84 -30.46 -45.23
CA THR A 469 -4.01 -29.92 -46.33
C THR A 469 -2.65 -30.60 -46.43
N GLU A 470 -2.36 -31.59 -45.58
CA GLU A 470 -1.16 -32.39 -45.67
C GLU A 470 -1.18 -33.25 -46.94
N THR A 471 -0.09 -33.22 -47.69
CA THR A 471 0.02 -33.98 -48.93
C THR A 471 0.23 -35.45 -48.60
N HIS A 472 -0.80 -36.27 -48.79
CA HIS A 472 -0.69 -37.71 -48.68
C HIS A 472 -0.01 -38.33 -49.90
N ASP A 473 0.67 -39.46 -49.69
CA ASP A 473 1.19 -40.28 -50.76
C ASP A 473 0.02 -41.01 -51.43
N ASN A 474 -0.23 -40.74 -52.72
CA ASN A 474 -1.37 -41.30 -53.47
C ASN A 474 -1.18 -42.80 -53.80
N SER A 475 -0.16 -43.44 -53.22
CA SER A 475 0.23 -44.84 -53.45
C SER A 475 -0.57 -45.84 -52.59
N VAL A 476 -1.26 -45.38 -51.54
CA VAL A 476 -2.02 -46.21 -50.60
C VAL A 476 -3.53 -46.06 -50.86
N GLU A 477 -4.17 -47.09 -51.41
CA GLU A 477 -5.63 -47.14 -51.56
C GLU A 477 -6.30 -47.39 -50.20
N GLY A 478 -6.88 -46.34 -49.62
CA GLY A 478 -7.67 -46.40 -48.39
C GLY A 478 -8.45 -45.10 -48.16
N PRO A 479 -9.51 -45.11 -47.33
CA PRO A 479 -10.20 -43.87 -46.95
C PRO A 479 -9.22 -42.94 -46.25
N LYS A 480 -9.20 -41.67 -46.67
CA LYS A 480 -8.38 -40.64 -46.03
C LYS A 480 -8.78 -40.53 -44.56
N GLU A 481 -7.81 -40.67 -43.67
CA GLU A 481 -8.03 -40.50 -42.23
C GLU A 481 -8.58 -39.10 -41.91
N PHE A 482 -8.10 -38.09 -42.65
CA PHE A 482 -8.53 -36.70 -42.53
C PHE A 482 -9.16 -36.21 -43.84
N PRO A 483 -10.50 -36.27 -43.99
CA PRO A 483 -11.16 -35.77 -45.18
C PRO A 483 -11.06 -34.24 -45.27
N GLN A 484 -10.82 -33.73 -46.47
CA GLN A 484 -10.74 -32.29 -46.74
C GLN A 484 -12.15 -31.69 -46.78
N GLU A 485 -12.53 -31.02 -45.70
CA GLU A 485 -13.83 -30.38 -45.54
C GLU A 485 -13.73 -28.85 -45.62
N LYS A 486 -12.58 -28.28 -45.24
CA LYS A 486 -12.37 -26.82 -45.30
C LYS A 486 -12.07 -26.36 -46.73
N MET A 487 -12.80 -25.35 -47.20
CA MET A 487 -12.54 -24.73 -48.49
C MET A 487 -11.24 -23.91 -48.45
N CYS A 488 -10.21 -24.34 -49.19
CA CYS A 488 -8.92 -23.65 -49.30
C CYS A 488 -8.67 -23.21 -50.74
N LEU A 489 -8.33 -21.94 -50.98
CA LEU A 489 -8.07 -21.44 -52.35
C LEU A 489 -6.84 -22.07 -53.02
N ARG A 490 -5.81 -22.33 -52.21
CA ARG A 490 -4.55 -22.98 -52.60
C ARG A 490 -4.03 -23.78 -51.40
N LEU A 491 -3.42 -24.93 -51.62
CA LEU A 491 -2.91 -25.80 -50.56
C LEU A 491 -1.53 -25.38 -50.01
N ALA A 492 -0.69 -24.78 -50.86
CA ALA A 492 0.62 -24.29 -50.47
C ALA A 492 0.99 -23.00 -51.22
N ARG A 493 1.76 -22.12 -50.57
CA ARG A 493 2.30 -20.88 -51.18
C ARG A 493 3.76 -20.65 -50.80
N GLY A 494 4.56 -20.23 -51.78
CA GLY A 494 5.94 -19.77 -51.59
C GLY A 494 6.97 -20.88 -51.34
N PRO A 495 8.26 -20.52 -51.19
CA PRO A 495 9.36 -21.49 -51.04
C PRO A 495 9.23 -22.37 -49.79
N SER A 496 8.66 -21.83 -48.71
CA SER A 496 8.42 -22.54 -47.45
C SER A 496 7.14 -23.39 -47.44
N ARG A 497 6.43 -23.50 -48.58
CA ARG A 497 5.16 -24.23 -48.72
C ARG A 497 4.16 -23.89 -47.60
N LEU A 498 3.95 -22.61 -47.36
CA LEU A 498 3.03 -22.11 -46.33
C LEU A 498 1.64 -22.68 -46.55
N LYS A 499 0.96 -23.09 -45.48
CA LYS A 499 -0.43 -23.55 -45.50
C LYS A 499 -1.41 -22.37 -45.31
N PRO A 500 -2.67 -22.48 -45.78
CA PRO A 500 -3.64 -21.39 -45.71
C PRO A 500 -4.35 -21.32 -44.34
N PHE A 501 -3.76 -20.64 -43.35
CA PHE A 501 -4.33 -20.58 -42.00
C PHE A 501 -5.32 -19.43 -41.76
N LYS A 502 -5.40 -18.44 -42.66
CA LYS A 502 -6.29 -17.28 -42.48
C LYS A 502 -7.72 -17.62 -42.90
N TYR A 503 -8.66 -17.57 -41.95
CA TYR A 503 -10.08 -17.72 -42.21
C TYR A 503 -10.70 -16.40 -42.68
N ASN A 504 -11.46 -16.42 -43.78
CA ASN A 504 -12.13 -15.24 -44.34
C ASN A 504 -13.65 -15.33 -44.13
N TYR A 505 -14.15 -14.54 -43.19
CA TYR A 505 -15.59 -14.31 -42.98
C TYR A 505 -16.05 -13.10 -43.82
N PRO A 506 -17.26 -13.11 -44.42
CA PRO A 506 -18.32 -14.13 -44.35
C PRO A 506 -18.24 -15.23 -45.43
N GLN A 507 -17.26 -15.17 -46.32
CA GLN A 507 -17.17 -16.05 -47.50
C GLN A 507 -16.87 -17.53 -47.15
N GLY A 508 -16.32 -17.81 -45.97
CA GLY A 508 -16.21 -19.16 -45.43
C GLY A 508 -15.06 -19.99 -46.00
N PHE A 509 -13.96 -19.36 -46.45
CA PHE A 509 -12.79 -20.07 -46.99
C PHE A 509 -11.48 -19.66 -46.31
N PHE A 510 -10.47 -20.51 -46.49
CA PHE A 510 -9.12 -20.32 -46.00
C PHE A 510 -8.17 -19.79 -47.08
N SER A 511 -7.40 -18.77 -46.73
CA SER A 511 -6.35 -18.18 -47.54
C SER A 511 -5.01 -18.21 -46.82
N HIS A 512 -3.93 -18.03 -47.59
CA HIS A 512 -2.63 -17.71 -47.02
C HIS A 512 -2.67 -16.28 -46.45
N ARG A 513 -1.81 -16.00 -45.48
CA ARG A 513 -1.49 -14.62 -45.14
C ARG A 513 -0.67 -13.94 -46.23
#